data_AF-A0A7J7WR48-F1
#
_entry.id   AF-A0A7J7WR48-F1
#
_cell.length_a   1.000
_cell.length_b   1.000
_cell.length_c   1.000
_cell.angle_alpha   90.00
_cell.angle_beta   90.00
_cell.angle_gamma   90.00
#
_symmetry.space_group_name_H-M   'P 1'
#
loop_
_entity.id
_entity.type
_entity.pdbx_description
1 polymer ?
#
loop_
_entity_poly.entity_id
_entity_poly.type
_entity_poly.pdbx_seq_one_letter_code
_entity_poly.pdbx_strand_id
1 'polypeptide(L)'
;MAVARTLPRQARPVSKNALESSFIATRSLHATNTRLQKTGTAKMSSILEERILGADTSVDLKRLGIKGMSLNLEPDNVGVVFGNDKPIKEGDIVKRNGAIVDVPVGEELLGRVVDALGNAIDGNGPIGSKTCSPGRQAYLGDVFYLLSCLPERAAKMNDSFGGGSLIALPVIETQAGDVSSYMPTNVISITDGQIFLETELLYKGIHPAINVGLSVSRVGSAAQTRALKQVAGTMKLELAQYHEVAAVAQFVSDLDAATQQLLSHGVHLTELLKQGQYSPTAIEEQVAVIYAGVRGYLDKLKPSKITKFENAFLSHVTSQHQALLGTMG
;
A
#
# COMPACT_ATOMS: atom_id res chain seq x y z
N MET A 1 -47.21 -63.54 7.23
CA MET A 1 -48.34 -63.79 8.15
C MET A 1 -47.95 -63.20 9.50
N ALA A 2 -48.58 -62.11 9.97
CA ALA A 2 -49.91 -62.04 10.62
C ALA A 2 -49.82 -62.48 12.11
N VAL A 3 -50.28 -61.77 13.15
CA VAL A 3 -51.15 -60.57 13.30
C VAL A 3 -50.71 -59.68 14.50
N ALA A 4 -51.12 -58.41 14.52
CA ALA A 4 -50.90 -57.40 15.58
C ALA A 4 -51.70 -57.60 16.90
N ARG A 5 -51.31 -56.96 18.01
CA ARG A 5 -51.87 -55.72 18.67
C ARG A 5 -51.24 -55.62 20.09
N THR A 6 -51.12 -54.51 20.84
CA THR A 6 -51.82 -53.20 20.92
C THR A 6 -50.87 -52.08 21.45
N LEU A 7 -51.23 -50.81 21.25
CA LEU A 7 -50.65 -49.60 21.91
C LEU A 7 -51.68 -48.97 22.87
N PRO A 8 -51.25 -48.11 23.82
CA PRO A 8 -51.64 -46.69 23.72
C PRO A 8 -50.52 -45.67 24.10
N ARG A 9 -50.79 -44.37 23.90
CA ARG A 9 -49.85 -43.23 24.00
C ARG A 9 -50.26 -42.20 25.08
N GLN A 10 -49.23 -41.54 25.67
CA GLN A 10 -49.17 -40.15 26.19
C GLN A 10 -50.01 -39.68 27.41
N ALA A 11 -49.32 -39.09 28.41
CA ALA A 11 -49.46 -37.68 28.85
C ALA A 11 -48.34 -37.23 29.86
N ARG A 12 -48.03 -35.93 29.88
CA ARG A 12 -47.23 -35.12 30.87
C ARG A 12 -48.18 -33.98 31.36
N PRO A 13 -47.99 -33.21 32.48
CA PRO A 13 -46.77 -32.43 32.78
C PRO A 13 -46.51 -31.97 34.27
N VAL A 14 -45.60 -30.98 34.37
CA VAL A 14 -44.93 -30.21 35.44
C VAL A 14 -45.79 -29.52 36.55
N SER A 15 -45.16 -29.32 37.73
CA SER A 15 -45.50 -28.37 38.82
C SER A 15 -44.28 -28.24 39.79
N LYS A 16 -43.88 -27.12 40.44
CA LYS A 16 -44.24 -25.68 40.42
C LYS A 16 -43.10 -24.81 41.05
N ASN A 17 -43.02 -23.54 40.63
CA ASN A 17 -42.55 -22.28 41.29
C ASN A 17 -41.50 -22.25 42.44
N ALA A 18 -40.42 -21.45 42.26
CA ALA A 18 -40.08 -20.29 43.13
C ALA A 18 -38.92 -19.39 42.59
N LEU A 19 -39.27 -18.13 42.28
CA LEU A 19 -38.53 -16.84 42.39
C LEU A 19 -37.04 -16.64 42.02
N GLU A 20 -36.86 -15.73 41.05
CA GLU A 20 -35.85 -14.65 40.88
C GLU A 20 -34.39 -14.79 41.33
N SER A 21 -33.48 -14.61 40.36
CA SER A 21 -32.41 -13.61 40.46
C SER A 21 -31.96 -13.12 39.06
N SER A 22 -31.45 -11.90 39.01
CA SER A 22 -31.05 -11.17 37.79
C SER A 22 -29.99 -11.91 36.95
N PHE A 23 -30.38 -12.38 35.76
CA PHE A 23 -29.44 -12.93 34.77
C PHE A 23 -28.62 -11.81 34.09
N ILE A 24 -27.53 -11.41 34.74
CA ILE A 24 -26.41 -10.76 34.02
C ILE A 24 -25.78 -11.86 33.15
N ALA A 25 -26.03 -11.82 31.84
CA ALA A 25 -25.52 -12.81 30.89
C ALA A 25 -23.99 -12.75 30.75
N THR A 26 -23.28 -13.44 31.63
CA THR A 26 -21.86 -13.78 31.48
C THR A 26 -21.72 -14.87 30.41
N ARG A 27 -21.20 -14.50 29.25
CA ARG A 27 -20.79 -15.45 28.21
C ARG A 27 -19.35 -15.88 28.44
N SER A 28 -19.13 -17.19 28.51
CA SER A 28 -17.82 -17.82 28.62
C SER A 28 -17.24 -18.07 27.22
N LEU A 29 -15.97 -17.72 26.99
CA LEU A 29 -15.18 -18.25 25.87
C LEU A 29 -15.13 -19.79 25.96
N HIS A 30 -15.22 -20.48 24.81
CA HIS A 30 -14.93 -21.91 24.70
C HIS A 30 -13.82 -22.16 23.67
N ALA A 31 -12.74 -22.82 24.09
CA ALA A 31 -11.52 -23.00 23.31
C ALA A 31 -11.28 -24.49 23.06
N THR A 32 -11.88 -25.03 22.00
CA THR A 32 -11.71 -26.44 21.62
C THR A 32 -10.27 -26.72 21.19
N ASN A 33 -9.57 -27.54 21.96
CA ASN A 33 -8.22 -28.02 21.64
C ASN A 33 -8.22 -28.92 20.38
N THR A 34 -7.99 -28.34 19.21
CA THR A 34 -7.50 -29.07 18.03
C THR A 34 -6.02 -28.74 17.83
N ARG A 35 -5.18 -29.79 17.87
CA ARG A 35 -3.71 -29.69 17.95
C ARG A 35 -3.01 -29.26 16.64
N LEU A 36 -3.74 -28.57 15.76
CA LEU A 36 -3.38 -28.22 14.38
C LEU A 36 -3.99 -26.87 13.96
N GLN A 37 -3.59 -25.77 14.60
CA GLN A 37 -3.49 -24.43 13.98
C GLN A 37 -2.74 -23.47 14.93
N LYS A 38 -1.56 -22.98 14.51
CA LYS A 38 -0.82 -21.91 15.20
C LYS A 38 -1.19 -20.55 14.60
N THR A 39 -2.41 -20.10 14.86
CA THR A 39 -2.86 -18.76 14.49
C THR A 39 -3.88 -18.27 15.54
N GLY A 40 -3.75 -17.01 15.98
CA GLY A 40 -4.47 -16.46 17.14
C GLY A 40 -5.97 -16.17 16.91
N THR A 41 -6.76 -17.21 16.63
CA THR A 41 -8.21 -17.13 16.43
C THR A 41 -8.96 -17.75 17.61
N ALA A 42 -9.79 -16.96 18.29
CA ALA A 42 -10.68 -17.45 19.35
C ALA A 42 -12.13 -17.58 18.84
N LYS A 43 -12.82 -18.67 19.21
CA LYS A 43 -14.25 -18.88 18.92
C LYS A 43 -15.10 -18.57 20.16
N MET A 44 -16.13 -17.74 19.99
CA MET A 44 -17.14 -17.42 21.01
C MET A 44 -18.44 -18.15 20.70
N SER A 45 -19.04 -18.93 21.61
CA SER A 45 -20.35 -19.53 21.31
C SER A 45 -21.54 -18.64 21.70
N SER A 46 -22.50 -18.50 20.78
CA SER A 46 -23.90 -18.17 21.03
C SER A 46 -24.73 -18.12 19.74
N ILE A 47 -25.90 -18.73 19.77
CA ILE A 47 -26.94 -18.59 18.75
C ILE A 47 -27.34 -17.10 18.60
N LEU A 48 -27.49 -16.67 17.35
CA LEU A 48 -27.89 -15.34 16.92
C LEU A 48 -29.17 -15.43 16.08
N GLU A 49 -30.17 -14.58 16.36
CA GLU A 49 -31.02 -14.02 15.30
C GLU A 49 -31.78 -12.78 15.81
N GLU A 50 -31.32 -11.60 15.37
CA GLU A 50 -32.11 -10.53 14.74
C GLU A 50 -31.23 -9.26 14.59
N ARG A 51 -31.33 -8.58 13.44
CA ARG A 51 -30.60 -7.33 13.08
C ARG A 51 -29.11 -7.41 12.73
N ILE A 52 -28.65 -8.44 12.01
CA ILE A 52 -27.34 -8.39 11.33
C ILE A 52 -27.52 -8.02 9.84
N LEU A 53 -27.84 -6.74 9.63
CA LEU A 53 -27.63 -6.03 8.37
C LEU A 53 -27.28 -4.57 8.73
N GLY A 54 -26.15 -4.41 9.42
CA GLY A 54 -25.76 -3.14 10.03
C GLY A 54 -24.48 -3.18 10.88
N ALA A 55 -23.33 -3.35 10.24
CA ALA A 55 -22.06 -2.69 10.59
C ALA A 55 -21.51 -2.71 12.05
N ASP A 56 -21.62 -3.82 12.81
CA ASP A 56 -21.03 -3.93 14.17
C ASP A 56 -19.83 -4.90 14.21
N THR A 57 -18.61 -4.41 14.56
CA THR A 57 -17.37 -5.23 14.48
C THR A 57 -16.37 -5.17 15.65
N SER A 58 -16.43 -4.21 16.59
CA SER A 58 -15.42 -4.09 17.67
C SER A 58 -15.84 -4.69 19.02
N VAL A 59 -14.88 -5.35 19.69
CA VAL A 59 -15.13 -6.17 20.87
C VAL A 59 -13.96 -6.09 21.87
N ASP A 60 -14.24 -5.83 23.16
CA ASP A 60 -13.23 -5.64 24.21
C ASP A 60 -13.27 -6.70 25.32
N LEU A 61 -12.08 -7.10 25.78
CA LEU A 61 -11.86 -8.00 26.92
C LEU A 61 -11.75 -7.24 28.24
N LYS A 62 -12.81 -7.31 29.06
CA LYS A 62 -12.99 -6.53 30.30
C LYS A 62 -11.83 -6.58 31.31
N ARG A 63 -11.12 -7.71 31.44
CA ARG A 63 -10.05 -7.89 32.46
C ARG A 63 -8.65 -7.58 31.94
N LEU A 64 -8.50 -7.41 30.62
CA LEU A 64 -7.19 -7.31 29.96
C LEU A 64 -7.02 -6.03 29.13
N GLY A 65 -8.09 -5.29 28.83
CA GLY A 65 -8.03 -4.07 28.01
C GLY A 65 -7.70 -4.34 26.54
N ILE A 66 -7.75 -5.60 26.11
CA ILE A 66 -7.39 -6.02 24.76
C ILE A 66 -8.61 -5.85 23.86
N LYS A 67 -8.43 -5.04 22.81
CA LYS A 67 -9.40 -4.85 21.74
C LYS A 67 -9.24 -5.96 20.70
N GLY A 68 -10.35 -6.44 20.16
CA GLY A 68 -10.39 -7.42 19.07
C GLY A 68 -11.36 -7.00 17.97
N MET A 69 -11.07 -7.43 16.75
CA MET A 69 -11.93 -7.22 15.58
C MET A 69 -12.66 -8.52 15.25
N SER A 70 -13.99 -8.45 15.18
CA SER A 70 -14.84 -9.54 14.72
C SER A 70 -14.69 -9.70 13.19
N LEU A 71 -14.23 -10.86 12.75
CA LEU A 71 -13.98 -11.16 11.33
C LEU A 71 -15.03 -12.10 10.72
N ASN A 72 -15.43 -13.15 11.44
CA ASN A 72 -16.39 -14.14 10.95
C ASN A 72 -17.58 -14.29 11.89
N LEU A 73 -18.77 -14.41 11.32
CA LEU A 73 -20.04 -14.60 12.02
C LEU A 73 -20.66 -15.91 11.54
N GLU A 74 -20.48 -16.98 12.32
CA GLU A 74 -21.15 -18.26 12.15
C GLU A 74 -22.43 -18.28 13.01
N PRO A 75 -23.47 -19.07 12.68
CA PRO A 75 -24.75 -19.04 13.41
C PRO A 75 -24.63 -19.25 14.93
N ASP A 76 -23.70 -20.14 15.30
CA ASP A 76 -23.41 -20.49 16.70
C ASP A 76 -22.15 -19.82 17.25
N ASN A 77 -21.32 -19.17 16.43
CA ASN A 77 -20.06 -18.60 16.92
C ASN A 77 -19.52 -17.36 16.19
N VAL A 78 -18.72 -16.58 16.92
CA VAL A 78 -18.01 -15.41 16.38
C VAL A 78 -16.51 -15.65 16.43
N GLY A 79 -15.84 -15.45 15.29
CA GLY A 79 -14.38 -15.45 15.16
C GLY A 79 -13.82 -14.05 15.35
N VAL A 80 -13.06 -13.85 16.43
CA VAL A 80 -12.42 -12.57 16.78
C VAL A 80 -10.90 -12.71 16.70
N VAL A 81 -10.23 -11.72 16.10
CA VAL A 81 -8.77 -11.60 16.09
C VAL A 81 -8.33 -10.49 17.06
N PHE A 82 -7.33 -10.82 17.88
CA PHE A 82 -6.74 -9.93 18.88
C PHE A 82 -5.27 -9.69 18.56
N GLY A 83 -4.74 -8.50 18.89
CA GLY A 83 -3.33 -8.16 18.62
C GLY A 83 -2.31 -8.93 19.47
N ASN A 84 -2.67 -9.30 20.71
CA ASN A 84 -1.85 -10.13 21.59
C ASN A 84 -2.75 -11.17 22.27
N ASP A 85 -2.53 -12.44 21.96
CA ASP A 85 -3.34 -13.59 22.38
C ASP A 85 -2.87 -14.23 23.68
N LYS A 86 -1.58 -14.11 24.01
CA LYS A 86 -0.91 -14.72 25.18
C LYS A 86 -1.65 -14.61 26.53
N PRO A 87 -2.29 -13.48 26.90
CA PRO A 87 -2.98 -13.37 28.19
C PRO A 87 -4.43 -13.87 28.17
N ILE A 88 -5.00 -14.16 26.99
CA ILE A 88 -6.40 -14.55 26.81
C ILE A 88 -6.60 -16.00 27.22
N LYS A 89 -7.65 -16.30 27.98
CA LYS A 89 -7.97 -17.67 28.42
C LYS A 89 -9.40 -18.05 28.07
N GLU A 90 -9.62 -19.36 27.95
CA GLU A 90 -10.98 -19.92 27.92
C GLU A 90 -11.77 -19.46 29.16
N GLY A 91 -13.06 -19.16 28.97
CA GLY A 91 -13.92 -18.56 29.98
C GLY A 91 -13.82 -17.03 30.15
N ASP A 92 -12.82 -16.32 29.59
CA ASP A 92 -12.74 -14.85 29.75
C ASP A 92 -13.94 -14.14 29.10
N ILE A 93 -14.43 -13.08 29.75
CA ILE A 93 -15.66 -12.38 29.35
C ILE A 93 -15.36 -11.30 28.32
N VAL A 94 -15.96 -11.46 27.15
CA VAL A 94 -15.86 -10.57 25.99
C VAL A 94 -17.11 -9.67 25.91
N LYS A 95 -16.94 -8.37 25.61
CA LYS A 95 -18.03 -7.39 25.48
C LYS A 95 -18.00 -6.67 24.14
N ARG A 96 -19.16 -6.53 23.48
CA ARG A 96 -19.32 -5.60 22.35
C ARG A 96 -19.10 -4.16 22.81
N ASN A 97 -18.41 -3.37 21.99
CA ASN A 97 -18.29 -1.93 22.19
C ASN A 97 -19.42 -1.13 21.52
N GLY A 98 -20.07 -1.69 20.49
CA GLY A 98 -21.16 -1.01 19.77
C GLY A 98 -20.69 0.15 18.89
N ALA A 99 -19.40 0.18 18.55
CA ALA A 99 -18.79 1.06 17.57
C ALA A 99 -17.99 0.22 16.57
N ILE A 100 -17.68 0.82 15.42
CA ILE A 100 -16.71 0.24 14.47
C ILE A 100 -15.29 0.47 15.04
N VAL A 101 -14.28 -0.20 14.48
CA VAL A 101 -12.89 0.10 14.81
C VAL A 101 -12.53 1.46 14.21
N ASP A 102 -12.53 2.51 15.03
CA ASP A 102 -12.18 3.87 14.61
C ASP A 102 -10.73 4.20 15.01
N VAL A 103 -10.05 5.02 14.20
CA VAL A 103 -8.71 5.55 14.48
C VAL A 103 -8.73 7.07 14.61
N PRO A 104 -7.93 7.68 15.52
CA PRO A 104 -7.81 9.13 15.60
C PRO A 104 -7.26 9.70 14.29
N VAL A 105 -7.79 10.85 13.87
CA VAL A 105 -7.39 11.60 12.67
C VAL A 105 -7.32 13.09 12.96
N GLY A 106 -6.39 13.80 12.31
CA GLY A 106 -6.20 15.24 12.46
C GLY A 106 -4.75 15.66 12.31
N GLU A 107 -4.49 16.97 12.35
CA GLU A 107 -3.15 17.54 12.27
C GLU A 107 -2.29 17.20 13.50
N GLU A 108 -2.92 16.78 14.61
CA GLU A 108 -2.23 16.34 15.85
C GLU A 108 -1.39 15.06 15.67
N LEU A 109 -1.51 14.38 14.52
CA LEU A 109 -0.69 13.25 14.11
C LEU A 109 0.63 13.66 13.43
N LEU A 110 0.75 14.90 12.94
CA LEU A 110 1.92 15.35 12.18
C LEU A 110 3.17 15.34 13.08
N GLY A 111 4.22 14.64 12.64
CA GLY A 111 5.46 14.45 13.40
C GLY A 111 5.38 13.44 14.55
N ARG A 112 4.26 12.72 14.73
CA ARG A 112 4.10 11.64 15.71
C ARG A 112 4.40 10.28 15.10
N VAL A 113 4.83 9.31 15.91
CA VAL A 113 4.91 7.89 15.52
C VAL A 113 3.79 7.12 16.22
N VAL A 114 2.97 6.41 15.44
CA VAL A 114 1.75 5.74 15.91
C VAL A 114 1.68 4.28 15.48
N ASP A 115 0.95 3.47 16.24
CA ASP A 115 0.60 2.10 15.85
C ASP A 115 -0.61 2.05 14.90
N ALA A 116 -0.98 0.83 14.46
CA ALA A 116 -2.11 0.61 13.54
C ALA A 116 -3.51 0.93 14.13
N LEU A 117 -3.59 1.20 15.44
CA LEU A 117 -4.81 1.67 16.13
C LEU A 117 -4.77 3.18 16.42
N GLY A 118 -3.69 3.87 16.04
CA GLY A 118 -3.47 5.29 16.28
C GLY A 118 -2.97 5.63 17.69
N ASN A 119 -2.48 4.66 18.46
CA ASN A 119 -1.83 4.96 19.74
C ASN A 119 -0.41 5.47 19.49
N ALA A 120 0.03 6.50 20.23
CA ALA A 120 1.40 7.01 20.14
C ALA A 120 2.41 6.00 20.73
N ILE A 121 3.48 5.75 19.98
CA ILE A 121 4.60 4.86 20.37
C ILE A 121 5.94 5.60 20.45
N ASP A 122 5.95 6.92 20.23
CA ASP A 122 7.13 7.79 20.29
C ASP A 122 7.50 8.27 21.70
N GLY A 123 6.70 7.95 22.72
CA GLY A 123 6.91 8.39 24.10
C GLY A 123 6.49 9.85 24.39
N ASN A 124 6.03 10.61 23.38
CA ASN A 124 5.67 12.04 23.51
C ASN A 124 4.26 12.27 24.09
N GLY A 125 3.75 11.33 24.89
CA GLY A 125 2.39 11.39 25.46
C GLY A 125 1.27 11.04 24.48
N PRO A 126 -0.01 11.11 24.92
CA PRO A 126 -1.17 10.76 24.11
C PRO A 126 -1.40 11.74 22.93
N ILE A 127 -2.24 11.34 21.98
CA ILE A 127 -2.59 12.16 20.82
C ILE A 127 -3.88 12.92 21.13
N GLY A 128 -3.84 14.24 21.06
CA GLY A 128 -4.98 15.13 21.38
C GLY A 128 -6.04 15.27 20.29
N SER A 129 -6.14 14.30 19.37
CA SER A 129 -7.08 14.34 18.25
C SER A 129 -8.54 14.36 18.74
N LYS A 130 -9.34 15.23 18.11
CA LYS A 130 -10.77 15.43 18.43
C LYS A 130 -11.71 14.61 17.55
N THR A 131 -11.18 13.99 16.50
CA THR A 131 -11.96 13.34 15.43
C THR A 131 -11.41 11.96 15.17
N CYS A 132 -12.29 10.96 15.13
CA CYS A 132 -11.93 9.60 14.72
C CYS A 132 -12.60 9.26 13.39
N SER A 133 -11.89 8.52 12.54
CA SER A 133 -12.42 8.00 11.28
C SER A 133 -12.63 6.50 11.38
N PRO A 134 -13.78 5.96 10.93
CA PRO A 134 -14.03 4.52 10.97
C PRO A 134 -13.12 3.77 10.01
N GLY A 135 -12.45 2.75 10.52
CA GLY A 135 -11.76 1.73 9.75
C GLY A 135 -12.77 0.78 9.08
N ARG A 136 -12.34 0.14 7.98
CA ARG A 136 -13.15 -0.84 7.25
C ARG A 136 -12.51 -2.22 7.27
N GLN A 137 -13.37 -3.22 7.12
CA GLN A 137 -13.11 -4.64 7.33
C GLN A 137 -11.98 -5.20 6.43
N ALA A 138 -11.04 -5.93 7.02
CA ALA A 138 -9.96 -6.62 6.33
C ALA A 138 -10.23 -8.13 6.21
N TYR A 139 -10.99 -8.55 5.19
CA TYR A 139 -11.26 -9.97 4.91
C TYR A 139 -10.07 -10.65 4.21
N LEU A 140 -9.37 -11.55 4.90
CA LEU A 140 -8.28 -12.35 4.31
C LEU A 140 -8.71 -13.27 3.15
N GLY A 141 -10.00 -13.54 2.99
CA GLY A 141 -10.53 -14.42 1.94
C GLY A 141 -10.48 -13.82 0.53
N ASP A 142 -10.41 -12.49 0.41
CA ASP A 142 -10.30 -11.79 -0.87
C ASP A 142 -9.20 -10.72 -0.79
N VAL A 143 -7.96 -11.17 -0.97
CA VAL A 143 -6.78 -10.30 -0.99
C VAL A 143 -6.87 -9.28 -2.13
N PHE A 144 -7.57 -9.59 -3.22
CA PHE A 144 -7.78 -8.66 -4.33
C PHE A 144 -8.73 -7.51 -3.94
N TYR A 145 -9.82 -7.81 -3.22
CA TYR A 145 -10.71 -6.77 -2.66
C TYR A 145 -9.97 -5.86 -1.67
N LEU A 146 -9.04 -6.39 -0.87
CA LEU A 146 -8.21 -5.56 0.03
C LEU A 146 -7.22 -4.69 -0.72
N LEU A 147 -6.53 -5.25 -1.73
CA LEU A 147 -5.56 -4.52 -2.54
C LEU A 147 -6.20 -3.49 -3.46
N SER A 148 -7.49 -3.61 -3.80
CA SER A 148 -8.24 -2.60 -4.55
C SER A 148 -8.84 -1.53 -3.65
N CYS A 149 -9.49 -1.89 -2.55
CA CYS A 149 -10.16 -0.92 -1.67
C CYS A 149 -9.22 0.08 -0.98
N LEU A 150 -7.91 -0.21 -0.87
CA LEU A 150 -6.96 0.68 -0.21
C LEU A 150 -6.41 1.78 -1.14
N PRO A 151 -5.85 1.48 -2.34
CA PRO A 151 -5.38 2.50 -3.28
C PRO A 151 -6.51 3.35 -3.87
N GLU A 152 -7.70 2.80 -4.10
CA GLU A 152 -8.87 3.52 -4.63
C GLU A 152 -9.37 4.66 -3.71
N ARG A 153 -8.86 4.77 -2.47
CA ARG A 153 -9.09 5.93 -1.59
C ARG A 153 -8.19 7.12 -1.93
N ALA A 154 -7.12 6.91 -2.68
CA ALA A 154 -6.19 7.95 -3.12
C ALA A 154 -6.68 8.54 -4.44
N ALA A 155 -7.35 9.70 -4.35
CA ALA A 155 -7.95 10.37 -5.50
C ALA A 155 -7.71 11.89 -5.47
N LYS A 156 -7.88 12.53 -6.62
CA LYS A 156 -8.04 13.99 -6.75
C LYS A 156 -9.52 14.33 -6.69
N MET A 157 -9.95 15.05 -5.66
CA MET A 157 -11.32 15.55 -5.54
C MET A 157 -11.56 16.73 -6.49
N ASN A 158 -12.81 16.90 -6.91
CA ASN A 158 -13.24 18.07 -7.68
C ASN A 158 -13.35 19.31 -6.79
N ASP A 159 -13.55 20.48 -7.40
CA ASP A 159 -13.60 21.75 -6.68
C ASP A 159 -14.82 21.87 -5.75
N SER A 160 -15.94 21.22 -6.09
CA SER A 160 -17.15 21.12 -5.25
C SER A 160 -16.90 20.38 -3.93
N PHE A 161 -15.93 19.46 -3.90
CA PHE A 161 -15.45 18.75 -2.71
C PHE A 161 -14.14 19.36 -2.16
N GLY A 162 -13.87 20.63 -2.43
CA GLY A 162 -12.73 21.38 -1.88
C GLY A 162 -11.39 21.12 -2.57
N GLY A 163 -11.36 20.38 -3.67
CA GLY A 163 -10.18 20.24 -4.53
C GLY A 163 -9.00 19.46 -3.93
N GLY A 164 -9.13 18.84 -2.76
CA GLY A 164 -8.06 18.08 -2.12
C GLY A 164 -7.56 16.88 -2.94
N SER A 165 -6.38 16.37 -2.60
CA SER A 165 -5.80 15.17 -3.20
C SER A 165 -5.16 14.26 -2.14
N LEU A 166 -5.19 12.95 -2.41
CA LEU A 166 -4.41 11.95 -1.70
C LEU A 166 -3.66 11.12 -2.76
N ILE A 167 -2.35 10.95 -2.57
CA ILE A 167 -1.49 10.17 -3.46
C ILE A 167 -0.98 8.96 -2.68
N ALA A 168 -1.17 7.76 -3.23
CA ALA A 168 -0.65 6.52 -2.66
C ALA A 168 0.57 6.04 -3.44
N LEU A 169 1.64 5.67 -2.72
CA LEU A 169 2.85 5.06 -3.26
C LEU A 169 3.03 3.68 -2.61
N PRO A 170 2.28 2.64 -3.04
CA PRO A 170 2.41 1.30 -2.49
C PRO A 170 3.77 0.69 -2.86
N VAL A 171 4.41 0.03 -1.89
CA VAL A 171 5.68 -0.68 -2.09
C VAL A 171 5.41 -2.18 -2.01
N ILE A 172 5.82 -2.91 -3.04
CA ILE A 172 5.68 -4.38 -3.15
C ILE A 172 7.05 -4.98 -3.42
N GLU A 173 7.42 -5.97 -2.61
CA GLU A 173 8.61 -6.80 -2.84
C GLU A 173 8.30 -7.87 -3.89
N THR A 174 9.16 -8.00 -4.91
CA THR A 174 9.13 -9.09 -5.88
C THR A 174 10.20 -10.13 -5.54
N GLN A 175 9.88 -11.41 -5.71
CA GLN A 175 10.87 -12.47 -5.52
C GLN A 175 11.71 -12.60 -6.79
N ALA A 176 13.02 -12.34 -6.69
CA ALA A 176 13.97 -12.37 -7.81
C ALA A 176 13.55 -11.54 -9.05
N GLY A 177 12.76 -10.47 -8.86
CA GLY A 177 12.25 -9.64 -9.96
C GLY A 177 11.01 -10.17 -10.67
N ASP A 178 10.40 -11.28 -10.23
CA ASP A 178 9.23 -11.84 -10.90
C ASP A 178 7.94 -11.02 -10.65
N VAL A 179 7.61 -10.19 -11.65
CA VAL A 179 6.35 -9.43 -11.75
C VAL A 179 5.14 -10.29 -12.13
N SER A 180 5.35 -11.52 -12.62
CA SER A 180 4.28 -12.45 -13.05
C SER A 180 3.63 -13.17 -11.88
N SER A 181 4.23 -13.10 -10.70
CA SER A 181 3.66 -13.63 -9.46
C SER A 181 2.36 -12.91 -9.08
N TYR A 182 1.49 -13.61 -8.35
CA TYR A 182 0.09 -13.20 -8.11
C TYR A 182 -0.04 -11.84 -7.41
N MET A 183 0.82 -11.54 -6.43
CA MET A 183 0.77 -10.27 -5.68
C MET A 183 1.16 -9.05 -6.53
N PRO A 184 2.35 -8.99 -7.17
CA PRO A 184 2.70 -7.92 -8.12
C PRO A 184 1.69 -7.76 -9.25
N THR A 185 1.25 -8.85 -9.90
CA THR A 185 0.28 -8.79 -11.01
C THR A 185 -1.01 -8.08 -10.59
N ASN A 186 -1.56 -8.42 -9.42
CA ASN A 186 -2.77 -7.78 -8.90
C ASN A 186 -2.56 -6.30 -8.60
N VAL A 187 -1.47 -5.94 -7.93
CA VAL A 187 -1.19 -4.52 -7.60
C VAL A 187 -0.96 -3.70 -8.86
N ILE A 188 -0.20 -4.22 -9.83
CA ILE A 188 0.01 -3.59 -11.14
C ILE A 188 -1.32 -3.38 -11.86
N SER A 189 -2.28 -4.31 -11.78
CA SER A 189 -3.59 -4.10 -12.42
C SER A 189 -4.36 -2.91 -11.82
N ILE A 190 -4.25 -2.71 -10.52
CA ILE A 190 -4.97 -1.69 -9.74
C ILE A 190 -4.30 -0.31 -9.83
N THR A 191 -2.98 -0.20 -9.69
CA THR A 191 -2.29 1.10 -9.62
C THR A 191 -2.20 1.82 -10.97
N ASP A 192 -2.25 3.16 -10.96
CA ASP A 192 -2.10 4.02 -12.16
C ASP A 192 -0.69 4.05 -12.78
N GLY A 193 0.09 2.99 -12.56
CA GLY A 193 1.48 2.86 -12.94
C GLY A 193 2.30 2.13 -11.89
N GLN A 194 3.56 1.91 -12.22
CA GLN A 194 4.54 1.26 -11.38
C GLN A 194 5.94 1.81 -11.67
N ILE A 195 6.76 1.90 -10.63
CA ILE A 195 8.20 2.13 -10.75
C ILE A 195 8.87 0.80 -10.40
N PHE A 196 9.56 0.21 -11.37
CA PHE A 196 10.25 -1.06 -11.20
C PHE A 196 11.74 -0.82 -10.95
N LEU A 197 12.27 -1.42 -9.88
CA LEU A 197 13.66 -1.27 -9.45
C LEU A 197 14.41 -2.59 -9.62
N GLU A 198 15.58 -2.56 -10.26
CA GLU A 198 16.36 -3.76 -10.56
C GLU A 198 17.71 -3.78 -9.86
N THR A 199 18.04 -4.92 -9.26
CA THR A 199 19.34 -5.17 -8.64
C THR A 199 20.49 -5.16 -9.65
N GLU A 200 20.26 -5.56 -10.91
CA GLU A 200 21.27 -5.47 -11.95
C GLU A 200 21.71 -4.03 -12.26
N LEU A 201 20.75 -3.10 -12.37
CA LEU A 201 21.03 -1.69 -12.61
C LEU A 201 21.79 -1.07 -11.41
N LEU A 202 21.43 -1.49 -10.20
CA LEU A 202 22.13 -1.12 -8.97
C LEU A 202 23.61 -1.55 -9.01
N TYR A 203 23.91 -2.80 -9.37
CA TYR A 203 25.29 -3.29 -9.49
C TYR A 203 26.07 -2.68 -10.66
N LYS A 204 25.38 -2.22 -11.72
CA LYS A 204 25.96 -1.44 -12.82
C LYS A 204 26.24 0.03 -12.44
N GLY A 205 25.97 0.44 -11.19
CA GLY A 205 26.20 1.80 -10.70
C GLY A 205 25.18 2.82 -11.21
N ILE A 206 23.97 2.38 -11.54
CA ILE A 206 22.83 3.24 -11.88
C ILE A 206 22.00 3.42 -10.62
N HIS A 207 22.02 4.63 -10.08
CA HIS A 207 21.26 5.05 -8.91
C HIS A 207 20.50 6.33 -9.26
N PRO A 208 19.16 6.39 -9.13
CA PRO A 208 18.25 5.31 -8.74
C PRO A 208 18.15 4.20 -9.80
N ALA A 209 18.01 2.95 -9.35
CA ALA A 209 18.06 1.75 -10.20
C ALA A 209 16.74 1.44 -10.93
N ILE A 210 16.18 2.44 -11.62
CA ILE A 210 14.86 2.36 -12.27
C ILE A 210 14.97 1.71 -13.65
N ASN A 211 14.24 0.61 -13.90
CA ASN A 211 14.06 0.08 -15.25
C ASN A 211 13.00 0.93 -15.99
N VAL A 212 13.43 1.70 -16.99
CA VAL A 212 12.57 2.62 -17.76
C VAL A 212 11.55 1.89 -18.65
N GLY A 213 11.86 0.67 -19.10
CA GLY A 213 10.99 -0.16 -19.94
C GLY A 213 9.83 -0.79 -19.16
N LEU A 214 10.13 -1.40 -18.01
CA LEU A 214 9.12 -2.03 -17.14
C LEU A 214 8.32 -1.03 -16.29
N SER A 215 8.88 0.16 -16.03
CA SER A 215 8.18 1.23 -15.31
C SER A 215 7.16 1.94 -16.21
N VAL A 216 5.93 2.13 -15.73
CA VAL A 216 4.82 2.73 -16.50
C VAL A 216 4.11 3.78 -15.65
N SER A 217 3.57 4.81 -16.30
CA SER A 217 2.59 5.73 -15.71
C SER A 217 1.41 5.81 -16.68
N ARG A 218 0.20 5.54 -16.18
CA ARG A 218 -1.06 5.64 -16.95
C ARG A 218 -1.52 7.09 -17.11
N VAL A 219 -1.19 7.94 -16.13
CA VAL A 219 -1.45 9.40 -16.19
C VAL A 219 -0.49 10.11 -17.16
N GLY A 220 0.77 9.66 -17.22
CA GLY A 220 1.76 10.15 -18.16
C GLY A 220 1.96 11.67 -18.11
N SER A 221 1.99 12.31 -19.29
CA SER A 221 2.28 13.75 -19.41
C SER A 221 1.20 14.70 -18.86
N ALA A 222 0.07 14.19 -18.37
CA ALA A 222 -0.96 15.03 -17.74
C ALA A 222 -0.58 15.45 -16.31
N ALA A 223 0.31 14.70 -15.64
CA ALA A 223 0.83 15.02 -14.30
C ALA A 223 2.10 15.91 -14.32
N GLN A 224 2.58 16.31 -15.49
CA GLN A 224 3.84 17.05 -15.65
C GLN A 224 3.60 18.55 -15.83
N THR A 225 4.54 19.37 -15.37
CA THR A 225 4.59 20.79 -15.75
C THR A 225 4.77 20.94 -17.26
N ARG A 226 4.30 22.05 -17.83
CA ARG A 226 4.40 22.31 -19.28
C ARG A 226 5.85 22.29 -19.78
N ALA A 227 6.78 22.80 -18.96
CA ALA A 227 8.21 22.80 -19.24
C ALA A 227 8.79 21.37 -19.29
N LEU A 228 8.54 20.55 -18.26
CA LEU A 228 9.01 19.16 -18.23
C LEU A 228 8.42 18.33 -19.39
N LYS A 229 7.12 18.48 -19.66
CA LYS A 229 6.45 17.80 -20.78
C LYS A 229 7.08 18.12 -22.14
N GLN A 230 7.57 19.34 -22.34
CA GLN A 230 8.19 19.76 -23.59
C GLN A 230 9.61 19.17 -23.79
N VAL A 231 10.35 18.90 -22.71
CA VAL A 231 11.73 18.38 -22.79
C VAL A 231 11.81 16.86 -22.66
N ALA A 232 10.98 16.24 -21.81
CA ALA A 232 11.03 14.80 -21.52
C ALA A 232 10.06 13.96 -22.38
N GLY A 233 9.28 14.58 -23.28
CA GLY A 233 8.18 13.94 -24.00
C GLY A 233 8.59 12.76 -24.90
N THR A 234 9.76 12.83 -25.54
CA THR A 234 10.30 11.74 -26.38
C THR A 234 11.32 10.86 -25.64
N MET A 235 11.98 11.41 -24.62
CA MET A 235 13.07 10.79 -23.85
C MET A 235 12.75 9.38 -23.34
N LYS A 236 11.51 9.10 -22.92
CA LYS A 236 11.13 7.74 -22.47
C LYS A 236 11.19 6.72 -23.61
N LEU A 237 10.72 7.08 -24.80
CA LEU A 237 10.72 6.19 -25.97
C LEU A 237 12.15 5.98 -26.48
N GLU A 238 12.94 7.05 -26.51
CA GLU A 238 14.37 7.00 -26.87
C GLU A 238 15.16 6.08 -25.93
N LEU A 239 14.94 6.17 -24.61
CA LEU A 239 15.59 5.29 -23.63
C LEU A 239 15.11 3.83 -23.72
N ALA A 240 13.83 3.60 -24.01
CA ALA A 240 13.32 2.24 -24.23
C ALA A 240 13.96 1.59 -25.46
N GLN A 241 14.02 2.31 -26.59
CA GLN A 241 14.69 1.87 -27.81
C GLN A 241 16.20 1.64 -27.58
N TYR A 242 16.85 2.54 -26.82
CA TYR A 242 18.24 2.38 -26.43
C TYR A 242 18.47 1.07 -25.66
N HIS A 243 17.63 0.71 -24.69
CA HIS A 243 17.79 -0.54 -23.93
C HIS A 243 17.60 -1.79 -24.80
N GLU A 244 16.61 -1.81 -25.70
CA GLU A 244 16.41 -2.90 -26.66
C GLU A 244 17.63 -3.07 -27.58
N VAL A 245 18.11 -1.98 -28.18
CA VAL A 245 19.25 -2.00 -29.10
C VAL A 245 20.56 -2.29 -28.37
N ALA A 246 20.76 -1.80 -27.14
CA ALA A 246 21.96 -2.06 -26.34
C ALA A 246 22.08 -3.53 -25.89
N ALA A 247 20.96 -4.26 -25.77
CA ALA A 247 20.99 -5.70 -25.54
C ALA A 247 21.45 -6.47 -26.80
N VAL A 248 21.02 -6.06 -27.99
CA VAL A 248 21.39 -6.69 -29.27
C VAL A 248 22.82 -6.33 -29.69
N ALA A 249 23.24 -5.08 -29.49
CA ALA A 249 24.53 -4.55 -29.93
C ALA A 249 25.75 -5.27 -29.30
N GLN A 250 25.57 -5.96 -28.17
CA GLN A 250 26.63 -6.78 -27.54
C GLN A 250 27.05 -7.99 -28.40
N PHE A 251 26.23 -8.39 -29.37
CA PHE A 251 26.45 -9.56 -30.23
C PHE A 251 26.83 -9.22 -31.68
N VAL A 252 26.96 -7.94 -32.02
CA VAL A 252 27.20 -7.46 -33.39
C VAL A 252 28.53 -6.70 -33.46
N SER A 253 29.40 -7.07 -34.41
CA SER A 253 30.70 -6.40 -34.62
C SER A 253 30.56 -5.03 -35.29
N ASP A 254 29.72 -4.96 -36.32
CA ASP A 254 29.62 -3.81 -37.22
C ASP A 254 28.21 -3.21 -37.12
N LEU A 255 28.12 -2.09 -36.41
CA LEU A 255 26.90 -1.32 -36.21
C LEU A 255 26.84 -0.17 -37.20
N ASP A 256 25.66 0.09 -37.79
CA ASP A 256 25.45 1.24 -38.66
C ASP A 256 25.52 2.58 -37.88
N ALA A 257 25.69 3.68 -38.62
CA ALA A 257 25.89 5.00 -38.02
C ALA A 257 24.69 5.50 -37.18
N ALA A 258 23.46 5.12 -37.53
CA ALA A 258 22.28 5.52 -36.76
C ALA A 258 22.19 4.75 -35.43
N THR A 259 22.47 3.44 -35.47
CA THR A 259 22.59 2.62 -34.25
C THR A 259 23.71 3.11 -33.33
N GLN A 260 24.88 3.44 -33.87
CA GLN A 260 25.98 4.03 -33.08
C GLN A 260 25.57 5.35 -32.41
N GLN A 261 24.85 6.23 -33.14
CA GLN A 261 24.37 7.49 -32.58
C GLN A 261 23.32 7.27 -31.48
N LEU A 262 22.37 6.35 -31.67
CA LEU A 262 21.36 5.98 -30.66
C LEU A 262 22.02 5.45 -29.38
N LEU A 263 23.01 4.56 -29.52
CA LEU A 263 23.76 4.00 -28.39
C LEU A 263 24.56 5.07 -27.65
N SER A 264 25.25 5.96 -28.37
CA SER A 264 25.96 7.08 -27.75
C SER A 264 24.99 7.96 -26.96
N HIS A 265 23.92 8.43 -27.60
CA HIS A 265 22.96 9.34 -26.98
C HIS A 265 22.27 8.72 -25.75
N GLY A 266 21.84 7.45 -25.85
CA GLY A 266 21.22 6.72 -24.74
C GLY A 266 22.16 6.51 -23.54
N VAL A 267 23.46 6.29 -23.76
CA VAL A 267 24.46 6.28 -22.68
C VAL A 267 24.55 7.64 -21.98
N HIS A 268 24.59 8.75 -22.73
CA HIS A 268 24.65 10.09 -22.15
C HIS A 268 23.38 10.45 -21.35
N LEU A 269 22.19 10.09 -21.86
CA LEU A 269 20.93 10.22 -21.12
C LEU A 269 20.92 9.35 -19.85
N THR A 270 21.44 8.12 -19.91
CA THR A 270 21.52 7.23 -18.74
C THR A 270 22.45 7.78 -17.66
N GLU A 271 23.57 8.41 -18.02
CA GLU A 271 24.46 9.08 -17.06
C GLU A 271 23.83 10.35 -16.45
N LEU A 272 23.00 11.09 -17.19
CA LEU A 272 22.27 12.26 -16.69
C LEU A 272 21.15 11.92 -15.69
N LEU A 273 20.59 10.71 -15.76
CA LEU A 273 19.53 10.27 -14.85
C LEU A 273 20.05 9.69 -13.53
N LYS A 274 21.37 9.74 -13.30
CA LYS A 274 21.98 9.30 -12.04
C LYS A 274 21.91 10.40 -10.98
N GLN A 275 21.34 10.08 -9.83
CA GLN A 275 21.14 11.01 -8.72
C GLN A 275 21.63 10.43 -7.40
N GLY A 276 22.29 11.26 -6.60
CA GLY A 276 22.73 10.90 -5.25
C GLY A 276 21.57 10.76 -4.27
N GLN A 277 21.72 9.88 -3.28
CA GLN A 277 20.74 9.72 -2.21
C GLN A 277 20.63 11.01 -1.38
N TYR A 278 19.40 11.37 -0.97
CA TYR A 278 19.09 12.57 -0.17
C TYR A 278 19.37 13.93 -0.85
N SER A 279 19.61 13.95 -2.17
CA SER A 279 19.86 15.18 -2.94
C SER A 279 18.76 15.46 -3.97
N PRO A 280 17.52 15.81 -3.55
CA PRO A 280 16.44 16.14 -4.47
C PRO A 280 16.73 17.44 -5.23
N THR A 281 16.52 17.42 -6.55
CA THR A 281 16.76 18.55 -7.47
C THR A 281 15.46 19.28 -7.77
N ALA A 282 15.48 20.61 -7.91
CA ALA A 282 14.28 21.40 -8.22
C ALA A 282 13.75 21.11 -9.65
N ILE A 283 12.47 21.38 -9.93
CA ILE A 283 11.85 21.00 -11.21
C ILE A 283 12.42 21.81 -12.38
N GLU A 284 12.69 23.09 -12.16
CA GLU A 284 13.32 24.03 -13.07
C GLU A 284 14.78 23.65 -13.38
N GLU A 285 15.50 23.12 -12.39
CA GLU A 285 16.86 22.60 -12.53
C GLU A 285 16.88 21.29 -13.33
N GLN A 286 15.95 20.36 -13.02
CA GLN A 286 15.77 19.13 -13.80
C GLN A 286 15.47 19.42 -15.28
N VAL A 287 14.59 20.40 -15.57
CA VAL A 287 14.26 20.81 -16.94
C VAL A 287 15.51 21.31 -17.68
N ALA A 288 16.36 22.11 -17.04
CA ALA A 288 17.58 22.62 -17.65
C ALA A 288 18.60 21.50 -17.97
N VAL A 289 18.76 20.54 -17.05
CA VAL A 289 19.67 19.38 -17.23
C VAL A 289 19.15 18.44 -18.33
N ILE A 290 17.86 18.08 -18.30
CA ILE A 290 17.23 17.22 -19.32
C ILE A 290 17.29 17.88 -20.70
N TYR A 291 17.05 19.19 -20.79
CA TYR A 291 17.16 19.94 -22.04
C TYR A 291 18.56 19.85 -22.66
N ALA A 292 19.63 19.91 -21.84
CA ALA A 292 21.00 19.77 -22.33
C ALA A 292 21.28 18.39 -22.92
N GLY A 293 20.73 17.34 -22.30
CA GLY A 293 20.79 15.96 -22.81
C GLY A 293 20.03 15.78 -24.11
N VAL A 294 18.70 15.98 -24.09
CA VAL A 294 17.79 15.70 -25.22
C VAL A 294 18.08 16.56 -26.46
N ARG A 295 18.75 17.71 -26.32
CA ARG A 295 19.22 18.52 -27.46
C ARG A 295 20.55 18.08 -28.07
N GLY A 296 21.17 17.02 -27.54
CA GLY A 296 22.44 16.47 -28.04
C GLY A 296 23.66 17.35 -27.76
N TYR A 297 23.55 18.35 -26.86
CA TYR A 297 24.70 19.20 -26.50
C TYR A 297 25.79 18.42 -25.76
N LEU A 298 25.47 17.24 -25.22
CA LEU A 298 26.39 16.39 -24.48
C LEU A 298 26.97 15.23 -25.29
N ASP A 299 26.48 14.96 -26.51
CA ASP A 299 26.88 13.79 -27.32
C ASP A 299 28.38 13.77 -27.65
N LYS A 300 29.04 14.94 -27.65
CA LYS A 300 30.50 15.09 -27.87
C LYS A 300 31.34 14.95 -26.60
N LEU A 301 30.71 14.88 -25.42
CA LEU A 301 31.40 14.72 -24.14
C LEU A 301 31.69 13.23 -23.89
N LYS A 302 32.71 12.91 -23.09
CA LYS A 302 32.90 11.52 -22.62
C LYS A 302 31.87 11.22 -21.52
N PRO A 303 31.19 10.04 -21.52
CA PRO A 303 30.18 9.70 -20.51
C PRO A 303 30.64 9.92 -19.06
N SER A 304 31.87 9.52 -18.73
CA SER A 304 32.47 9.71 -17.40
C SER A 304 32.67 11.17 -16.94
N LYS A 305 32.39 12.16 -17.80
CA LYS A 305 32.41 13.59 -17.46
C LYS A 305 31.00 14.18 -17.30
N ILE A 306 29.93 13.44 -17.59
CA ILE A 306 28.54 13.94 -17.55
C ILE A 306 28.16 14.41 -16.16
N THR A 307 28.33 13.57 -15.13
CA THR A 307 28.03 13.95 -13.73
C THR A 307 28.86 15.15 -13.25
N LYS A 308 30.09 15.32 -13.75
CA LYS A 308 30.90 16.52 -13.43
C LYS A 308 30.41 17.76 -14.18
N PHE A 309 29.97 17.61 -15.41
CA PHE A 309 29.34 18.68 -16.19
C PHE A 309 28.04 19.14 -15.51
N GLU A 310 27.16 18.21 -15.14
CA GLU A 310 25.87 18.48 -14.51
C GLU A 310 26.03 19.33 -13.23
N ASN A 311 26.88 18.89 -12.29
CA ASN A 311 27.13 19.63 -11.04
C ASN A 311 27.69 21.05 -11.30
N ALA A 312 28.58 21.21 -12.28
CA ALA A 312 29.12 22.51 -12.66
C ALA A 312 28.10 23.40 -13.39
N PHE A 313 27.25 22.79 -14.23
CA PHE A 313 26.18 23.44 -14.97
C PHE A 313 25.09 23.95 -14.04
N LEU A 314 24.60 23.12 -13.12
CA LEU A 314 23.65 23.53 -12.07
C LEU A 314 24.22 24.69 -11.25
N SER A 315 25.45 24.55 -10.73
CA SER A 315 26.12 25.63 -9.99
C SER A 315 26.21 26.96 -10.77
N HIS A 316 26.40 26.89 -12.10
CA HIS A 316 26.46 28.06 -12.98
C HIS A 316 25.07 28.66 -13.27
N VAL A 317 24.05 27.83 -13.51
CA VAL A 317 22.68 28.28 -13.77
C VAL A 317 22.06 28.91 -12.52
N THR A 318 22.19 28.28 -11.35
CA THR A 318 21.65 28.80 -10.08
C THR A 318 22.38 30.08 -9.62
N SER A 319 23.67 30.25 -9.95
CA SER A 319 24.41 31.47 -9.59
C SER A 319 24.26 32.65 -10.56
N GLN A 320 24.20 32.40 -11.88
CA GLN A 320 24.18 33.48 -12.89
C GLN A 320 22.83 33.67 -13.59
N HIS A 321 21.97 32.65 -13.59
CA HIS A 321 20.75 32.60 -14.39
C HIS A 321 19.49 32.29 -13.55
N GLN A 322 19.49 32.65 -12.26
CA GLN A 322 18.35 32.44 -11.35
C GLN A 322 17.03 33.05 -11.88
N ALA A 323 17.10 34.18 -12.60
CA ALA A 323 15.94 34.79 -13.24
C ALA A 323 15.32 33.92 -14.34
N LEU A 324 16.13 33.08 -15.02
CA LEU A 324 15.66 32.13 -16.04
C LEU A 324 14.98 30.93 -15.37
N LEU A 325 15.58 30.37 -14.31
CA LEU A 325 14.97 29.31 -13.48
C LEU A 325 13.56 29.70 -13.01
N GLY A 326 13.40 30.92 -12.50
CA GLY A 326 12.10 31.46 -12.06
C GLY A 326 11.03 31.64 -13.15
N THR A 327 11.36 31.46 -14.44
CA THR A 327 10.38 31.44 -15.54
C THR A 327 9.93 30.05 -15.97
N MET A 328 10.53 28.98 -15.41
CA MET A 328 10.27 27.58 -15.80
C MET A 328 9.44 26.78 -14.78
N GLY A 329 9.27 27.29 -13.55
CA GLY A 329 8.36 26.77 -12.54
C GLY A 329 6.92 27.19 -12.77
#